data_AF-A0AAW2N2M0-F1
#
_entry.id   AF-A0AAW2N2M0-F1
#
_cell.length_a   1.000
_cell.length_b   1.000
_cell.length_c   1.000
_cell.angle_alpha   90.00
_cell.angle_beta   90.00
_cell.angle_gamma   90.00
#
_symmetry.space_group_name_H-M   'P 1'
#
loop_
_entity.id
_entity.type
_entity.pdbx_description
1 polymer ?
#
loop_
_entity_poly.entity_id
_entity_poly.type
_entity_poly.pdbx_seq_one_letter_code
_entity_poly.pdbx_strand_id
1 'polypeptide(L)'
;MMGVAGVLGAALLCTIHGATVENSLFEDGDGANTFPAFNPTQAEETYSMVTANRFWFQIFWVAFFNKRSLHFFMLFVPITGLWMSALGVVGLALNLRAYDFVSQEIRAAEDLEFETFYTKIFY
;
A
#
# COMPACT_ATOMS: atom_id res chain seq x y z
N MET A 1 6.86 6.47 -10.35
CA MET A 1 5.51 6.16 -9.80
C MET A 1 5.49 5.02 -8.78
N MET A 2 6.18 3.89 -9.00
CA MET A 2 6.15 2.74 -8.06
C MET A 2 6.46 3.09 -6.60
N GLY A 3 7.40 4.01 -6.32
CA GLY A 3 7.67 4.44 -4.94
C GLY A 3 6.48 5.08 -4.23
N VAL A 4 5.69 5.90 -4.95
CA VAL A 4 4.45 6.49 -4.41
C VAL A 4 3.44 5.39 -4.08
N ALA A 5 3.25 4.44 -4.99
CA ALA A 5 2.37 3.29 -4.75
C ALA A 5 2.81 2.45 -3.54
N GLY A 6 4.12 2.25 -3.35
CA GLY A 6 4.64 1.54 -2.18
C GLY A 6 4.40 2.28 -0.86
N VAL A 7 4.59 3.61 -0.82
CA VAL A 7 4.37 4.41 0.39
C VAL A 7 2.88 4.50 0.73
N LEU A 8 2.03 4.85 -0.24
CA LEU A 8 0.58 4.91 -0.01
C LEU A 8 -0.01 3.53 0.29
N GLY A 9 0.48 2.49 -0.39
CA GLY A 9 0.11 1.10 -0.12
C GLY A 9 0.50 0.65 1.29
N ALA A 10 1.67 1.04 1.78
CA ALA A 10 2.09 0.75 3.15
C ALA A 10 1.22 1.46 4.19
N ALA A 11 0.88 2.73 3.97
CA ALA A 11 -0.03 3.47 4.85
C ALA A 11 -1.43 2.84 4.90
N LEU A 12 -1.92 2.41 3.73
CA LEU A 12 -3.19 1.68 3.61
C LEU A 12 -3.13 0.35 4.37
N LEU A 13 -2.10 -0.47 4.15
CA LEU A 13 -1.92 -1.77 4.81
C LEU A 13 -1.76 -1.62 6.33
N CYS A 14 -1.02 -0.61 6.79
CA CYS A 14 -0.86 -0.32 8.22
C CYS A 14 -2.20 -0.01 8.88
N THR A 15 -2.96 0.92 8.29
CA THR A 15 -4.27 1.33 8.78
C THR A 15 -5.26 0.16 8.79
N ILE A 16 -5.37 -0.55 7.66
CA ILE A 16 -6.30 -1.67 7.52
C ILE A 16 -5.95 -2.81 8.47
N HIS A 17 -4.67 -3.17 8.58
CA HIS A 17 -4.26 -4.25 9.46
C HIS A 17 -4.54 -3.92 10.93
N GLY A 18 -4.11 -2.74 11.40
CA GLY A 18 -4.35 -2.30 12.78
C GLY A 18 -5.84 -2.26 13.10
N ALA A 19 -6.64 -1.61 12.25
CA ALA A 19 -8.09 -1.54 12.45
C ALA A 19 -8.75 -2.93 12.44
N THR A 20 -8.30 -3.85 11.58
CA THR A 20 -8.86 -5.20 11.55
C THR A 20 -8.56 -5.97 12.83
N VAL A 21 -7.34 -5.89 13.36
CA VAL A 21 -6.96 -6.55 14.62
C VAL A 21 -7.83 -6.03 15.76
N GLU A 22 -7.88 -4.72 15.95
CA GLU A 22 -8.64 -4.08 17.03
C GLU A 22 -10.16 -4.36 16.96
N ASN A 23 -10.71 -4.56 15.76
CA ASN A 23 -12.14 -4.86 15.56
C ASN A 23 -12.46 -6.36 15.45
N SER A 24 -11.48 -7.23 15.73
CA SER A 24 -11.70 -8.68 15.76
C SER A 24 -11.09 -9.35 17.00
N LEU A 25 -10.84 -8.56 18.04
CA LEU A 25 -10.35 -9.04 19.34
C LEU A 25 -11.32 -10.07 19.95
N PHE A 26 -10.76 -11.04 20.66
CA PHE A 26 -11.53 -11.84 21.60
C PHE A 26 -11.79 -11.04 22.88
N GLU A 27 -12.88 -11.35 23.58
CA GLU A 27 -13.19 -10.78 24.89
C GLU A 27 -12.42 -11.55 25.97
N ASP A 28 -11.17 -11.13 26.21
CA ASP A 28 -10.25 -11.78 27.14
C ASP A 28 -10.24 -11.15 28.56
N GLY A 29 -11.16 -10.22 28.84
CA GLY A 29 -11.33 -9.59 30.15
C GLY A 29 -12.59 -8.72 30.26
N ASP A 30 -12.99 -8.39 31.49
CA ASP A 30 -14.28 -7.71 31.77
C ASP A 30 -14.27 -6.18 31.59
N GLY A 31 -13.12 -5.60 31.22
CA GLY A 31 -12.94 -4.16 31.11
C GLY A 31 -13.44 -3.60 29.78
N ALA A 32 -14.13 -2.45 29.82
CA ALA A 32 -14.47 -1.71 28.59
C ALA A 32 -13.23 -1.22 27.82
N ASN A 33 -12.10 -1.03 28.52
CA ASN A 33 -10.79 -0.86 27.91
C ASN A 33 -10.17 -2.26 27.71
N THR A 34 -9.92 -2.65 26.46
CA THR A 34 -9.45 -3.98 26.09
C THR A 34 -7.93 -4.16 26.20
N PHE A 35 -7.14 -3.08 26.26
CA PHE A 35 -5.67 -3.18 26.31
C PHE A 35 -5.11 -4.03 27.49
N PRO A 36 -5.66 -3.94 28.73
CA PRO A 36 -5.16 -4.75 29.85
C PRO A 36 -5.45 -6.25 29.73
N ALA A 37 -6.33 -6.67 28.82
CA ALA A 37 -6.68 -8.08 28.63
C ALA A 37 -5.61 -8.88 27.87
N PHE A 38 -4.61 -8.22 27.28
CA PHE A 38 -3.52 -8.88 26.58
C PHE A 38 -2.35 -9.21 27.51
N ASN A 39 -1.84 -10.44 27.42
CA ASN A 39 -0.59 -10.84 28.06
C ASN A 39 0.50 -11.16 27.02
N PRO A 40 1.69 -10.51 27.08
CA PRO A 40 2.79 -10.78 26.16
C PRO A 40 3.27 -12.24 26.08
N THR A 41 3.00 -13.06 27.10
CA THR A 41 3.40 -14.47 27.14
C THR A 41 2.26 -15.45 26.86
N GLN A 42 1.06 -14.99 26.47
CA GLN A 42 -0.05 -15.88 26.14
C GLN A 42 0.24 -16.68 24.87
N ALA A 43 -0.27 -17.92 24.80
CA ALA A 43 -0.08 -18.78 23.65
C ALA A 43 -1.12 -18.54 22.55
N GLU A 44 -2.30 -18.06 22.96
CA GLU A 44 -3.48 -17.84 22.14
C GLU A 44 -3.38 -16.55 21.32
N GLU A 45 -4.00 -16.55 20.15
CA GLU A 45 -4.14 -15.34 19.35
C GLU A 45 -5.18 -14.39 19.98
N THR A 46 -4.85 -13.11 20.11
CA THR A 46 -5.75 -12.11 20.71
C THR A 46 -6.91 -11.68 19.80
N TYR A 47 -6.87 -12.03 18.51
CA TYR A 47 -7.90 -11.68 17.52
C TYR A 47 -8.22 -12.85 16.59
N SER A 48 -9.48 -12.92 16.15
CA SER A 48 -10.00 -13.99 15.29
C SER A 48 -9.62 -13.76 13.82
N MET A 49 -8.66 -14.56 13.32
CA MET A 49 -8.30 -14.54 11.90
C MET A 49 -9.44 -15.00 10.99
N VAL A 50 -10.26 -15.93 11.47
CA VAL A 50 -11.40 -16.47 10.72
C VAL A 50 -12.48 -15.41 10.54
N THR A 51 -12.81 -14.68 11.60
CA THR A 51 -13.80 -13.58 11.54
C THR A 51 -13.30 -12.46 10.64
N ALA A 52 -12.04 -12.04 10.81
CA ALA A 52 -11.41 -11.04 9.96
C ALA A 52 -11.41 -11.46 8.48
N ASN A 53 -11.01 -12.71 8.18
CA ASN A 53 -11.00 -13.22 6.81
C ASN A 53 -12.38 -13.18 6.17
N ARG A 54 -13.41 -13.67 6.88
CA ARG A 54 -14.79 -13.68 6.37
C ARG A 54 -15.29 -12.26 6.12
N PHE A 55 -15.04 -11.33 7.03
CA PHE A 55 -15.40 -9.92 6.87
C PHE A 55 -14.79 -9.35 5.58
N TRP A 56 -13.48 -9.47 5.41
CA TRP A 56 -12.80 -8.94 4.23
C TRP A 56 -13.21 -9.65 2.93
N PHE A 57 -13.43 -10.96 2.97
CA PHE A 57 -13.92 -11.70 1.81
C PHE A 57 -15.32 -11.24 1.38
N GLN A 58 -16.20 -10.93 2.32
CA GLN A 58 -17.55 -10.43 2.00
C GLN A 58 -17.52 -9.00 1.44
N ILE A 59 -16.62 -8.13 1.92
CA ILE A 59 -16.57 -6.73 1.49
C ILE A 59 -15.72 -6.52 0.23
N PHE A 60 -14.56 -7.18 0.13
CA PHE A 60 -13.57 -6.96 -0.93
C PHE A 60 -13.35 -8.18 -1.85
N TRP A 61 -14.07 -9.29 -1.63
CA TRP A 61 -13.92 -10.55 -2.39
C TRP A 61 -12.52 -11.19 -2.34
N VAL A 62 -11.65 -10.66 -1.49
CA VAL A 62 -10.29 -11.16 -1.23
C VAL A 62 -9.94 -10.92 0.23
N ALA A 63 -9.25 -11.87 0.83
CA ALA A 63 -8.76 -11.75 2.20
C ALA A 63 -7.49 -12.58 2.40
N PHE A 64 -6.64 -12.15 3.33
CA PHE A 64 -5.52 -12.97 3.77
C PHE A 64 -6.03 -14.17 4.56
N PHE A 65 -5.51 -15.36 4.25
CA PHE A 65 -5.83 -16.62 4.95
C PHE A 65 -4.63 -17.15 5.78
N ASN A 66 -3.46 -16.51 5.67
CA ASN A 66 -2.26 -16.90 6.40
C ASN A 66 -1.59 -15.65 7.00
N LYS A 67 -1.47 -15.61 8.34
CA LYS A 67 -0.86 -14.49 9.07
C LYS A 67 0.59 -14.25 8.66
N ARG A 68 1.38 -15.28 8.36
CA ARG A 68 2.79 -15.12 7.95
C ARG A 68 2.90 -14.41 6.60
N SER A 69 2.05 -14.79 5.65
CA SER A 69 1.99 -14.14 4.33
C SER A 69 1.56 -12.68 4.43
N LEU A 70 0.56 -12.38 5.27
CA LEU A 70 0.11 -11.01 5.56
C LEU A 70 1.27 -10.13 6.03
N HIS A 71 2.00 -10.56 7.06
CA HIS A 71 3.10 -9.76 7.63
C HIS A 71 4.29 -9.63 6.66
N PHE A 72 4.59 -10.70 5.89
CA PHE A 72 5.58 -10.61 4.83
C PHE A 72 5.17 -9.58 3.76
N PHE A 73 3.89 -9.55 3.38
CA PHE A 73 3.38 -8.57 2.41
C PHE A 73 3.47 -7.13 2.93
N MET A 74 3.18 -6.92 4.22
CA MET A 74 3.35 -5.62 4.87
C MET A 74 4.80 -5.12 4.87
N LEU A 75 5.79 -6.01 4.90
CA LEU A 75 7.19 -5.66 4.69
C LEU A 75 7.48 -5.40 3.20
N PHE A 76 7.01 -6.29 2.33
CA PHE A 76 7.34 -6.29 0.91
C PHE A 76 6.92 -5.00 0.19
N VAL A 77 5.70 -4.51 0.43
CA VAL A 77 5.13 -3.35 -0.27
C VAL A 77 5.94 -2.05 -0.07
N PRO A 78 6.17 -1.56 1.16
CA PRO A 78 6.97 -0.34 1.37
C PRO A 78 8.40 -0.50 0.90
N ILE A 79 9.03 -1.64 1.21
CA ILE A 79 10.44 -1.87 0.88
C ILE A 79 10.63 -1.86 -0.64
N THR A 80 9.82 -2.61 -1.39
CA THR A 80 9.89 -2.62 -2.85
C THR A 80 9.64 -1.22 -3.42
N GLY A 81 8.68 -0.47 -2.88
CA GLY A 81 8.44 0.92 -3.27
C GLY A 81 9.69 1.81 -3.18
N LEU A 82 10.38 1.75 -2.04
CA LEU A 82 11.59 2.55 -1.80
C LEU A 82 12.77 2.09 -2.69
N TRP A 83 12.92 0.79 -2.92
CA TRP A 83 13.93 0.29 -3.86
C TRP A 83 13.67 0.79 -5.29
N MET A 84 12.41 0.76 -5.73
CA MET A 84 12.05 1.24 -7.06
C MET A 84 12.22 2.75 -7.23
N SER A 85 11.98 3.56 -6.19
CA SER A 85 12.28 5.00 -6.25
C SER A 85 13.78 5.26 -6.31
N ALA A 86 14.58 4.56 -5.51
CA ALA A 86 16.04 4.70 -5.53
C ALA A 86 16.65 4.40 -6.91
N LEU A 87 16.19 3.33 -7.58
CA LEU A 87 16.61 3.02 -8.95
C LEU A 87 16.30 4.16 -9.93
N GLY A 88 15.12 4.80 -9.79
CA GLY A 88 14.78 5.98 -10.58
C GLY A 88 15.73 7.15 -10.33
N VAL A 89 16.09 7.43 -9.07
CA VAL A 89 17.04 8.51 -8.72
C VAL A 89 18.43 8.24 -9.31
N VAL A 90 18.89 6.99 -9.33
CA VAL A 90 20.16 6.63 -9.99
C VAL A 90 20.12 6.96 -11.49
N GLY A 91 19.01 6.70 -12.17
CA GLY A 91 18.82 7.12 -13.57
C GLY A 91 18.88 8.64 -13.75
N LEU A 92 18.23 9.40 -12.85
CA LEU A 92 18.26 10.87 -12.86
C LEU A 92 19.68 11.44 -12.71
N ALA A 93 20.53 10.80 -11.89
CA ALA A 93 21.93 11.21 -11.73
C ALA A 93 22.74 11.12 -13.05
N LEU A 94 22.28 10.31 -14.00
CA LEU A 94 22.88 10.13 -15.32
C LEU A 94 22.10 10.89 -16.43
N ASN A 95 21.17 11.77 -16.07
CA ASN A 95 20.21 12.41 -16.98
C ASN A 95 19.32 11.44 -17.77
N LEU A 96 19.22 10.17 -17.35
CA LEU A 96 18.33 9.18 -17.95
C LEU A 96 16.92 9.37 -17.37
N ARG A 97 16.14 10.20 -18.06
CA ARG A 97 14.81 10.65 -17.62
C ARG A 97 13.72 10.03 -18.48
N ALA A 98 12.59 9.70 -17.85
CA ALA A 98 11.32 9.54 -18.55
C ALA A 98 10.65 10.91 -18.67
N TYR A 99 11.28 11.82 -19.43
CA TYR A 99 10.87 13.22 -19.52
C TYR A 99 9.76 13.43 -20.54
N ASP A 100 9.93 12.83 -21.71
CA ASP A 100 9.06 13.04 -22.86
C ASP A 100 8.39 11.76 -23.37
N PHE A 101 7.20 11.95 -23.93
CA PHE A 101 6.57 10.96 -24.78
C PHE A 101 6.70 11.44 -26.23
N VAL A 102 7.65 10.88 -26.99
CA VAL A 102 7.96 11.32 -28.35
C VAL A 102 6.73 11.34 -29.27
N SER A 103 5.79 10.40 -29.10
CA SER A 103 4.54 10.40 -29.86
C SER A 103 3.61 11.59 -29.56
N GLN A 104 3.61 12.08 -28.31
CA GLN A 104 2.86 13.29 -27.92
C GLN A 104 3.56 14.54 -28.46
N GLU A 105 4.90 14.61 -28.39
CA GLU A 105 5.68 15.74 -28.90
C GLU A 105 5.49 15.94 -30.41
N ILE A 106 5.57 14.85 -31.19
CA ILE A 106 5.35 14.90 -32.64
C ILE A 106 3.94 15.40 -32.94
N ARG A 107 2.92 14.89 -32.23
CA ARG A 107 1.54 15.31 -32.45
C ARG A 107 1.33 16.79 -32.12
N ALA A 108 1.87 17.26 -30.99
CA ALA A 108 1.77 18.67 -30.59
C ALA A 108 2.53 19.61 -31.54
N ALA A 109 3.62 19.13 -32.16
CA ALA A 109 4.37 19.90 -33.15
C ALA A 109 3.61 20.05 -34.49
N GLU A 110 2.80 19.04 -34.87
CA GLU A 110 2.01 19.05 -36.10
C GLU A 110 0.65 19.75 -35.93
N ASP A 111 0.08 19.71 -34.73
CA ASP A 111 -1.29 20.15 -34.43
C ASP A 111 -1.27 21.15 -33.25
N LEU A 112 -1.30 22.45 -33.55
CA LEU A 112 -1.21 23.53 -32.57
C LEU A 112 -2.40 23.59 -31.59
N GLU A 113 -3.50 22.90 -31.90
CA GLU A 113 -4.67 22.79 -31.01
C GLU A 113 -4.60 21.53 -30.14
N PHE A 114 -3.64 20.64 -30.36
CA PHE A 114 -3.48 19.42 -29.60
C PHE A 114 -2.89 19.69 -28.21
N GLU A 115 -3.74 19.59 -27.19
CA GLU A 115 -3.36 19.85 -25.80
C GLU A 115 -3.76 18.69 -24.88
N THR A 116 -2.83 18.23 -24.05
CA THR A 116 -3.07 17.25 -22.98
C THR A 116 -2.51 17.78 -21.66
N PHE A 117 -2.84 17.12 -20.54
CA PHE A 117 -2.21 17.48 -19.25
C PHE A 117 -0.68 17.33 -19.27
N TYR A 118 -0.14 16.49 -20.15
CA TYR A 118 1.30 16.35 -20.33
C TYR A 118 1.88 17.54 -21.10
N THR A 119 1.29 17.93 -22.23
CA THR A 119 1.83 19.04 -23.05
C THR A 119 1.68 20.41 -22.37
N LYS A 120 0.69 20.57 -21.48
CA LYS A 120 0.52 21.75 -20.60
C LYS A 120 1.73 22.10 -19.73
N ILE A 121 2.66 21.17 -19.52
CA ILE A 121 3.86 21.41 -18.68
C ILE A 121 4.92 22.22 -19.47
N PHE A 122 4.79 22.29 -20.80
CA PHE A 122 5.79 22.86 -21.71
C PHE A 122 5.38 24.20 -22.32
N TYR A 123 4.16 24.66 -22.08
CA TYR A 123 3.62 25.96 -22.48
C TYR A 123 3.30 26.81 -21.25
#